data_AF-A0A7C7UZY6-F1
#
_entry.id   AF-A0A7C7UZY6-F1
#
_cell.length_a   1.000
_cell.length_b   1.000
_cell.length_c   1.000
_cell.angle_alpha   90.00
_cell.angle_beta   90.00
_cell.angle_gamma   90.00
#
_symmetry.space_group_name_H-M   'P 1'
#
loop_
_entity.id
_entity.type
_entity.pdbx_description
1 polymer ?
#
loop_
_entity_poly.entity_id
_entity_poly.type
_entity_poly.pdbx_seq_one_letter_code
_entity_poly.pdbx_strand_id
1 'polypeptide(L)'
;ADAVGMLTSREVARYRLETAHSGQTQAACLATVGLTNAERIGYRVAPPEIGTINLLAVTDTPLNDTALLEVMSIATQARTAAVIDHGPDLPHGRATGTGTDCIVVAAPPGDVAYAGLHTEVGEVLGRVVYDAITHGTREWMATEGNTHA
;
A
#
# COMPACT_ATOMS: atom_id res chain seq x y z
N ALA A 1 -23.38 -1.96 -10.39
CA ALA A 1 -22.11 -1.59 -11.03
C ALA A 1 -21.25 -0.91 -9.96
N ASP A 2 -21.04 -1.63 -8.84
CA ASP A 2 -20.76 -1.03 -7.53
C ASP A 2 -19.43 -1.54 -6.98
N ALA A 3 -18.41 -1.58 -7.84
CA ALA A 3 -17.06 -2.01 -7.47
C ALA A 3 -16.09 -0.84 -7.65
N VAL A 4 -15.10 -0.77 -6.77
CA VAL A 4 -13.97 0.16 -6.92
C VAL A 4 -13.05 -0.37 -8.02
N GLY A 5 -12.89 0.40 -9.09
CA GLY A 5 -11.94 0.09 -10.17
C GLY A 5 -10.59 0.76 -9.92
N MET A 6 -9.51 0.01 -10.05
CA MET A 6 -8.13 0.52 -10.03
C MET A 6 -7.46 0.18 -11.36
N LEU A 7 -6.58 1.06 -11.82
CA LEU A 7 -5.75 0.85 -13.01
C LEU A 7 -4.32 0.62 -12.57
N THR A 8 -3.69 -0.42 -13.11
CA THR A 8 -2.30 -0.76 -12.79
C THR A 8 -1.47 -0.87 -14.05
N SER A 9 -0.23 -0.37 -14.01
CA SER A 9 0.77 -0.61 -15.06
C SER A 9 1.55 -1.90 -14.84
N ARG A 10 1.31 -2.57 -13.73
CA ARG A 10 1.87 -3.89 -13.43
C ARG A 10 1.10 -4.96 -14.17
N GLU A 11 1.78 -6.02 -14.59
CA GLU A 11 1.12 -7.25 -15.02
C GLU A 11 0.23 -7.77 -13.88
N VAL A 12 -1.09 -7.87 -14.11
CA VAL A 12 -2.07 -8.17 -13.05
C VAL A 12 -1.79 -9.52 -12.37
N ALA A 13 -1.20 -10.48 -13.09
CA ALA A 13 -0.80 -11.78 -12.54
C ALA A 13 0.26 -11.68 -11.42
N ARG A 14 0.96 -10.53 -11.32
CA ARG A 14 1.98 -10.24 -10.31
C ARG A 14 1.42 -9.52 -9.08
N TYR A 15 0.16 -9.74 -8.76
CA TYR A 15 -0.42 -9.23 -7.53
C TYR A 15 0.22 -9.91 -6.30
N ARG A 16 0.07 -9.24 -5.15
CA ARG A 16 0.35 -9.81 -3.83
C ARG A 16 -0.92 -9.79 -3.01
N LEU A 17 -1.22 -10.91 -2.37
CA LEU A 17 -2.31 -11.04 -1.41
C LEU A 17 -1.71 -11.54 -0.10
N GLU A 18 -1.67 -10.66 0.89
CA GLU A 18 -1.22 -11.00 2.23
C GLU A 18 -2.40 -10.99 3.20
N THR A 19 -2.36 -11.89 4.18
CA THR A 19 -3.38 -11.98 5.23
C THR A 19 -2.71 -12.18 6.58
N ALA A 20 -3.21 -11.53 7.62
CA ALA A 20 -2.72 -11.75 8.98
C ALA A 20 -3.83 -11.55 10.02
N HIS A 21 -3.54 -11.94 11.26
CA HIS A 21 -4.42 -11.72 12.40
C HIS A 21 -3.65 -11.09 13.58
N SER A 22 -4.27 -10.20 14.34
CA SER A 22 -3.80 -9.80 15.68
C SER A 22 -4.96 -9.98 16.65
N GLY A 23 -4.75 -10.74 17.72
CA GLY A 23 -5.80 -11.07 18.67
C GLY A 23 -7.03 -11.70 18.02
N GLN A 24 -8.14 -10.97 17.98
CA GLN A 24 -9.40 -11.40 17.34
C GLN A 24 -9.67 -10.72 15.99
N THR A 25 -8.76 -9.86 15.54
CA THR A 25 -8.91 -9.06 14.32
C THR A 25 -8.15 -9.69 13.16
N GLN A 26 -8.78 -9.78 11.99
CA GLN A 26 -8.16 -10.19 10.73
C GLN A 26 -8.05 -9.02 9.75
N ALA A 27 -6.97 -9.00 8.96
CA ALA A 27 -6.87 -8.15 7.79
C ALA A 27 -6.24 -8.88 6.59
N ALA A 28 -6.51 -8.33 5.41
CA ALA A 28 -5.92 -8.74 4.14
C ALA A 28 -5.50 -7.51 3.33
N CYS A 29 -4.43 -7.64 2.55
CA CYS A 29 -4.02 -6.63 1.58
C CYS A 29 -3.78 -7.26 0.21
N LEU A 30 -4.53 -6.81 -0.80
CA LEU A 30 -4.27 -7.09 -2.20
C LEU A 30 -3.53 -5.89 -2.81
N ALA A 31 -2.36 -6.11 -3.40
CA ALA A 31 -1.57 -5.03 -3.99
C ALA A 31 -0.98 -5.39 -5.36
N THR A 32 -0.79 -4.37 -6.18
CA THR A 32 0.11 -4.40 -7.35
C THR A 32 1.11 -3.27 -7.22
N VAL A 33 2.38 -3.56 -7.51
CA VAL A 33 3.49 -2.61 -7.30
C VAL A 33 4.21 -2.39 -8.62
N GLY A 34 4.07 -1.19 -9.19
CA GLY A 34 4.86 -0.70 -10.32
C GLY A 34 5.60 0.56 -9.94
N LEU A 35 6.94 0.54 -9.93
CA LEU A 35 7.78 1.63 -9.44
C LEU A 35 8.51 2.40 -10.55
N THR A 36 8.08 2.27 -11.80
CA THR A 36 8.72 2.93 -12.95
C THR A 36 8.74 4.46 -12.82
N ASN A 37 7.73 5.05 -12.19
CA ASN A 37 7.67 6.47 -11.83
C ASN A 37 7.77 6.69 -10.31
N ALA A 38 8.63 5.90 -9.66
CA ALA A 38 8.91 6.07 -8.25
C ALA A 38 9.30 7.52 -7.95
N GLU A 39 8.72 8.07 -6.90
CA GLU A 39 8.87 9.47 -6.52
C GLU A 39 9.13 9.59 -5.02
N ARG A 40 9.76 10.72 -4.65
CA ARG A 40 9.95 11.10 -3.27
C ARG A 40 9.05 12.26 -2.92
N ILE A 41 8.29 12.12 -1.83
CA ILE A 41 7.41 13.18 -1.32
C ILE A 41 8.18 14.51 -1.17
N GLY A 42 7.57 15.60 -1.64
CA GLY A 42 8.17 16.93 -1.67
C GLY A 42 9.02 17.22 -2.92
N TYR A 43 9.22 16.24 -3.80
CA TYR A 43 9.87 16.42 -5.11
C TYR A 43 8.89 16.16 -6.25
N ARG A 44 9.26 16.63 -7.45
CA ARG A 44 8.47 16.44 -8.67
C ARG A 44 9.41 16.25 -9.85
N VAL A 45 9.27 15.13 -10.55
CA VAL A 45 9.95 14.84 -11.82
C VAL A 45 8.94 14.94 -12.96
N ALA A 46 9.39 15.43 -14.13
CA ALA A 46 8.55 15.56 -15.32
C ALA A 46 9.33 15.23 -16.61
N PRO A 47 8.71 14.55 -17.60
CA PRO A 47 7.43 13.84 -17.52
C PRO A 47 7.62 12.44 -16.90
N PRO A 48 6.75 12.01 -15.96
CA PRO A 48 6.87 10.67 -15.39
C PRO A 48 6.44 9.60 -16.40
N GLU A 49 7.14 8.46 -16.40
CA GLU A 49 6.67 7.22 -17.04
C GLU A 49 5.43 6.66 -16.31
N ILE A 50 4.86 5.55 -16.81
CA ILE A 50 3.67 4.94 -16.21
C ILE A 50 4.08 3.93 -15.12
N GLY A 51 3.86 4.30 -13.86
CA GLY A 51 4.00 3.42 -12.70
C GLY A 51 2.91 3.72 -11.67
N THR A 52 2.53 2.74 -10.85
CA THR A 52 1.57 2.96 -9.76
C THR A 52 1.64 1.81 -8.76
N ILE A 53 1.51 2.15 -7.47
CA ILE A 53 1.17 1.19 -6.42
C ILE A 53 -0.33 1.28 -6.18
N ASN A 54 -1.04 0.20 -6.41
CA ASN A 54 -2.45 0.08 -6.02
C ASN A 54 -2.56 -0.93 -4.89
N LEU A 55 -3.27 -0.60 -3.82
CA LEU A 55 -3.56 -1.53 -2.74
C LEU A 55 -5.01 -1.43 -2.25
N LEU A 56 -5.59 -2.59 -1.93
CA LEU A 56 -6.85 -2.76 -1.23
C LEU A 56 -6.56 -3.45 0.10
N ALA A 57 -6.71 -2.72 1.20
CA ALA A 57 -6.64 -3.26 2.55
C ALA A 57 -8.05 -3.50 3.08
N VAL A 58 -8.30 -4.68 3.64
CA VAL A 58 -9.61 -5.08 4.18
C VAL A 58 -9.42 -5.57 5.60
N THR A 59 -10.32 -5.20 6.51
CA THR A 59 -10.40 -5.76 7.87
C THR A 59 -11.82 -6.22 8.17
N ASP A 60 -11.95 -7.20 9.06
CA ASP A 60 -13.23 -7.67 9.60
C ASP A 60 -13.78 -6.79 10.74
N THR A 61 -13.01 -5.81 11.22
CA THR A 61 -13.44 -4.90 12.29
C THR A 61 -14.53 -3.95 11.78
N PRO A 62 -15.69 -3.82 12.45
CA PRO A 62 -16.74 -2.87 12.06
C PRO A 62 -16.37 -1.42 12.41
N LEU A 63 -15.86 -0.67 11.43
CA LEU A 63 -15.30 0.68 11.62
C LEU A 63 -16.32 1.77 11.33
N ASN A 64 -16.18 2.91 12.03
CA ASN A 64 -16.81 4.17 11.64
C ASN A 64 -15.85 5.02 10.77
N ASP A 65 -16.34 6.16 10.29
CA ASP A 65 -15.55 7.09 9.45
C ASP A 65 -14.26 7.59 10.11
N THR A 66 -14.26 7.77 11.43
CA THR A 66 -13.06 8.22 12.16
C THR A 66 -11.98 7.15 12.14
N ALA A 67 -12.35 5.90 12.45
CA ALA A 67 -11.41 4.79 12.39
C ALA A 67 -10.95 4.48 10.97
N LEU A 68 -11.81 4.64 9.96
CA LEU A 68 -11.42 4.51 8.54
C LEU A 68 -10.33 5.52 8.14
N LEU A 69 -10.39 6.76 8.65
CA LEU A 69 -9.33 7.76 8.43
C LEU A 69 -8.00 7.35 9.07
N GLU A 70 -8.04 6.80 10.30
CA GLU A 70 -6.83 6.29 10.96
C GLU A 70 -6.23 5.12 10.20
N VAL A 71 -7.04 4.15 9.78
CA VAL A 71 -6.62 2.99 8.99
C VAL A 71 -6.04 3.41 7.63
N MET A 72 -6.64 4.39 6.95
CA MET A 72 -6.10 4.97 5.71
C MET A 72 -4.71 5.59 5.92
N SER A 73 -4.52 6.31 7.03
CA SER A 73 -3.22 6.87 7.39
C SER A 73 -2.17 5.78 7.64
N ILE A 74 -2.55 4.72 8.36
CA ILE A 74 -1.69 3.56 8.63
C ILE A 74 -1.32 2.81 7.35
N ALA A 75 -2.29 2.56 6.45
CA ALA A 75 -2.01 1.94 5.15
C ALA A 75 -1.02 2.78 4.32
N THR A 76 -1.17 4.11 4.33
CA THR A 76 -0.23 5.03 3.67
C THR A 76 1.16 4.92 4.29
N GLN A 77 1.25 4.96 5.62
CA GLN A 77 2.51 4.83 6.36
C GLN A 77 3.21 3.51 6.07
N ALA A 78 2.49 2.39 6.13
CA ALA A 78 3.02 1.05 5.89
C ALA A 78 3.54 0.89 4.46
N ARG A 79 2.77 1.34 3.46
CA ARG A 79 3.19 1.35 2.06
C ARG A 79 4.46 2.18 1.88
N THR A 80 4.48 3.39 2.43
CA THR A 80 5.66 4.27 2.28
C THR A 80 6.88 3.71 2.97
N ALA A 81 6.74 3.13 4.18
CA ALA A 81 7.84 2.47 4.88
C ALA A 81 8.42 1.31 4.04
N ALA A 82 7.58 0.42 3.52
CA ALA A 82 8.02 -0.69 2.69
C ALA A 82 8.75 -0.22 1.40
N VAL A 83 8.29 0.86 0.77
CA VAL A 83 8.98 1.44 -0.40
C VAL A 83 10.31 2.10 0.00
N ILE A 84 10.38 2.78 1.15
CA ILE A 84 11.65 3.33 1.65
C ILE A 84 12.65 2.19 1.91
N ASP A 85 12.21 1.10 2.52
CA ASP A 85 13.09 0.01 2.92
C ASP A 85 13.57 -0.84 1.74
N HIS A 86 12.77 -0.95 0.67
CA HIS A 86 13.03 -1.92 -0.41
C HIS A 86 12.97 -1.38 -1.84
N GLY A 87 12.53 -0.14 -2.05
CA GLY A 87 12.39 0.49 -3.37
C GLY A 87 13.71 1.01 -3.96
N PRO A 88 13.63 1.77 -5.07
CA PRO A 88 14.81 2.36 -5.70
C PRO A 88 15.33 3.61 -4.94
N ASP A 89 16.62 3.89 -5.15
CA ASP A 89 17.21 5.20 -4.84
C ASP A 89 16.87 6.19 -5.97
N LEU A 90 16.46 7.39 -5.60
CA LEU A 90 16.23 8.51 -6.53
C LEU A 90 17.30 9.58 -6.31
N PRO A 91 17.52 10.53 -7.26
CA PRO A 91 18.47 11.63 -7.09
C PRO A 91 18.28 12.48 -5.83
N HIS A 92 17.09 12.42 -5.22
CA HIS A 92 16.72 13.21 -4.04
C HIS A 92 16.53 12.35 -2.77
N GLY A 93 16.93 11.08 -2.81
CA GLY A 93 16.85 10.12 -1.71
C GLY A 93 15.96 8.92 -2.02
N ARG A 94 15.60 8.16 -0.99
CA ARG A 94 14.73 6.97 -1.14
C ARG A 94 13.36 7.32 -1.69
N ALA A 95 12.84 6.50 -2.60
CA ALA A 95 11.45 6.58 -3.02
C ALA A 95 10.50 6.43 -1.82
N THR A 96 9.35 7.09 -1.88
CA THR A 96 8.28 6.99 -0.85
C THR A 96 6.99 6.38 -1.40
N GLY A 97 6.94 6.19 -2.72
CA GLY A 97 5.78 5.75 -3.49
C GLY A 97 5.98 6.05 -4.97
N THR A 98 4.88 6.28 -5.65
CA THR A 98 4.82 6.86 -7.00
C THR A 98 4.02 8.14 -7.01
N GLY A 99 3.98 8.83 -8.15
CA GLY A 99 3.11 9.98 -8.37
C GLY A 99 1.61 9.66 -8.45
N THR A 100 1.23 8.38 -8.50
CA THR A 100 -0.13 7.92 -8.86
C THR A 100 -0.58 6.72 -8.04
N ASP A 101 -0.15 6.61 -6.78
CA ASP A 101 -0.57 5.52 -5.91
C ASP A 101 -2.06 5.62 -5.56
N CYS A 102 -2.73 4.46 -5.48
CA CYS A 102 -4.11 4.35 -5.05
C CYS A 102 -4.21 3.44 -3.81
N ILE A 103 -4.95 3.89 -2.81
CA ILE A 103 -5.20 3.14 -1.59
C ILE A 103 -6.71 3.05 -1.39
N VAL A 104 -7.19 1.82 -1.23
CA VAL A 104 -8.57 1.53 -0.85
C VAL A 104 -8.53 0.80 0.49
N VAL A 105 -9.37 1.25 1.43
CA VAL A 105 -9.62 0.57 2.69
C VAL A 105 -11.08 0.16 2.71
N ALA A 106 -11.35 -1.09 3.10
CA ALA A 106 -12.70 -1.59 3.28
C ALA A 106 -12.86 -2.26 4.65
N ALA A 107 -14.01 -2.02 5.28
CA ALA A 107 -14.40 -2.61 6.54
C ALA A 107 -15.94 -2.69 6.59
N PRO A 108 -16.53 -3.62 7.36
CA PRO A 108 -17.94 -3.54 7.70
C PRO A 108 -18.27 -2.19 8.37
N PRO A 109 -19.47 -1.62 8.17
CA PRO A 109 -19.89 -0.45 8.92
C PRO A 109 -20.09 -0.81 10.40
N GLY A 110 -19.61 0.03 11.31
CA GLY A 110 -19.82 -0.15 12.74
C GLY A 110 -19.43 1.06 13.57
N ASP A 111 -19.30 0.86 14.88
CA ASP A 111 -19.12 1.94 15.87
C ASP A 111 -17.69 2.03 16.42
N VAL A 112 -16.76 1.19 15.95
CA VAL A 112 -15.35 1.27 16.37
C VAL A 112 -14.78 2.60 15.88
N ALA A 113 -14.39 3.45 16.82
CA ALA A 113 -13.95 4.82 16.57
C ALA A 113 -12.43 5.00 16.54
N TYR A 114 -11.66 3.98 16.96
CA TYR A 114 -10.21 4.05 17.08
C TYR A 114 -9.56 2.82 16.44
N ALA A 115 -8.59 3.08 15.59
CA ALA A 115 -7.82 2.08 14.85
C ALA A 115 -6.31 2.42 14.78
N GLY A 116 -5.82 3.32 15.65
CA GLY A 116 -4.41 3.66 15.77
C GLY A 116 -3.48 2.45 16.01
N LEU A 117 -2.16 2.64 15.86
CA LEU A 117 -1.14 1.58 15.88
C LEU A 117 -1.07 0.74 17.17
N HIS A 118 -1.69 1.19 18.27
CA HIS A 118 -1.79 0.43 19.52
C HIS A 118 -3.05 -0.45 19.62
N THR A 119 -3.88 -0.46 18.57
CA THR A 119 -5.07 -1.32 18.45
C THR A 119 -4.75 -2.56 17.62
N GLU A 120 -5.50 -3.65 17.82
CA GLU A 120 -5.34 -4.87 17.00
C GLU A 120 -5.53 -4.59 15.51
N VAL A 121 -6.54 -3.78 15.15
CA VAL A 121 -6.82 -3.39 13.76
C VAL A 121 -5.69 -2.57 13.15
N GLY A 122 -5.14 -1.59 13.89
CA GLY A 122 -4.02 -0.78 13.42
C GLY A 122 -2.74 -1.59 13.23
N GLU A 123 -2.44 -2.50 14.17
CA GLU A 123 -1.30 -3.40 14.09
C GLU A 123 -1.41 -4.34 12.88
N VAL A 124 -2.52 -5.08 12.78
CA VAL A 124 -2.66 -6.11 11.74
C VAL A 124 -2.77 -5.49 10.35
N LEU A 125 -3.47 -4.36 10.20
CA LEU A 125 -3.61 -3.69 8.91
C LEU A 125 -2.29 -3.07 8.45
N GLY A 126 -1.55 -2.43 9.37
CA GLY A 126 -0.21 -1.95 9.09
C GLY A 126 0.71 -3.08 8.61
N ARG A 127 0.68 -4.24 9.30
CA ARG A 127 1.48 -5.42 8.93
C ARG A 127 1.14 -5.95 7.55
N VAL A 128 -0.12 -6.25 7.24
CA VAL A 128 -0.47 -6.85 5.93
C VAL A 128 -0.17 -5.91 4.76
N VAL A 129 -0.33 -4.59 4.95
CA VAL A 129 0.03 -3.62 3.91
C VAL A 129 1.55 -3.57 3.74
N TYR A 130 2.31 -3.48 4.84
CA TYR A 130 3.76 -3.45 4.79
C TYR A 130 4.32 -4.71 4.10
N ASP A 131 3.81 -5.90 4.45
CA ASP A 131 4.25 -7.17 3.88
C ASP A 131 3.92 -7.26 2.38
N ALA A 132 2.69 -6.89 1.98
CA ALA A 132 2.26 -6.94 0.57
C ALA A 132 3.11 -6.01 -0.30
N ILE A 133 3.37 -4.80 0.18
CA ILE A 133 4.20 -3.81 -0.53
C ILE A 133 5.67 -4.22 -0.50
N THR A 134 6.16 -4.82 0.59
CA THR A 134 7.52 -5.35 0.66
C THR A 134 7.75 -6.43 -0.38
N HIS A 135 6.86 -7.43 -0.46
CA HIS A 135 6.97 -8.51 -1.43
C HIS A 135 6.79 -8.02 -2.87
N GLY A 136 5.84 -7.09 -3.11
CA GLY A 136 5.63 -6.49 -4.42
C GLY A 136 6.82 -5.65 -4.88
N THR A 137 7.36 -4.82 -4.00
CA THR A 137 8.55 -3.99 -4.26
C THR A 137 9.77 -4.84 -4.56
N ARG A 138 10.04 -5.86 -3.75
CA ARG A 138 11.19 -6.76 -3.97
C ARG A 138 11.10 -7.53 -5.28
N GLU A 139 9.90 -8.03 -5.62
CA GLU A 139 9.70 -8.66 -6.92
C GLU A 139 9.95 -7.67 -8.06
N TRP A 140 9.37 -6.46 -7.99
CA TRP A 140 9.56 -5.42 -9.00
C TRP A 140 11.05 -5.08 -9.19
N MET A 141 11.79 -4.89 -8.09
CA MET A 141 13.23 -4.60 -8.16
C MET A 141 14.02 -5.75 -8.81
N ALA A 142 13.62 -7.00 -8.58
CA ALA A 142 14.30 -8.17 -9.13
C ALA A 142 14.02 -8.39 -10.62
N THR A 143 12.81 -8.05 -11.11
CA THR A 143 12.42 -8.34 -12.50
C THR A 143 12.43 -7.14 -13.44
N GLU A 144 12.25 -5.92 -12.95
CA GLU A 144 12.18 -4.70 -13.77
C GLU A 144 13.11 -3.58 -13.30
N GLY A 145 13.55 -3.61 -12.04
CA GLY A 145 14.43 -2.58 -11.47
C GLY A 145 15.76 -2.38 -12.21
N ASN A 146 16.26 -3.41 -12.91
CA ASN A 146 17.50 -3.35 -13.70
C ASN A 146 17.29 -2.86 -15.15
N THR A 147 16.04 -2.73 -15.61
CA THR A 147 15.72 -2.33 -16.98
C THR A 147 15.62 -0.81 -17.12
N HIS A 148 15.46 -0.09 -16.01
CA HIS A 148 15.24 1.36 -15.94
C HIS A 148 16.32 2.13 -15.13
N ALA A 149 17.42 1.47 -14.75
CA ALA A 149 18.59 2.10 -14.11
C ALA A 149 19.58 2.62 -15.16
#